data_AF-A0A958QMD0-F1
#
_entry.id   AF-A0A958QMD0-F1
#
_cell.length_a   1.000
_cell.length_b   1.000
_cell.length_c   1.000
_cell.angle_alpha   90.00
_cell.angle_beta   90.00
_cell.angle_gamma   90.00
#
_symmetry.space_group_name_H-M   'P 1'
#
loop_
_entity.id
_entity.type
_entity.pdbx_description
1 polymer ?
#
loop_
_entity_poly.entity_id
_entity_poly.type
_entity_poly.pdbx_seq_one_letter_code
_entity_poly.pdbx_strand_id
1 'polypeptide(L)'
;MTTVDSFLVSRYFWYSQIISDGTSYKFDLIAAKIYQYFLENGLAYSFDHLMEKVSQNPNEYFTFNDSYFLAKLHEYLAGRITHPMIRELSEMLASRTAPSQIKAGPVKPTLVQSDEHRKDLINQVTKASEWLKNEISEIDKDAWMIFDIPTKDVMFTKNMAKCTKDAKGSDIHLLRDPAKILTRTNELKLLIEVPNSLMSILSQYRNFLPRIYVSPETLAKLEKKKILEKMNSMSFE
;
A
#
# COMPACT_ATOMS: atom_id res chain seq x y z
N MET A 1 3.01 -4.21 31.98
CA MET A 1 2.93 -4.47 30.53
C MET A 1 3.30 -5.93 30.32
N THR A 2 2.38 -6.76 29.81
CA THR A 2 2.61 -8.20 29.67
C THR A 2 3.47 -8.51 28.44
N THR A 3 4.20 -9.64 28.40
CA THR A 3 5.04 -10.04 27.25
C THR A 3 4.25 -10.08 25.94
N VAL A 4 2.96 -10.44 25.99
CA VAL A 4 2.08 -10.47 24.82
C VAL A 4 1.74 -9.07 24.34
N ASP A 5 1.44 -8.13 25.24
CA ASP A 5 1.26 -6.71 24.86
C ASP A 5 2.54 -6.15 24.23
N SER A 6 3.70 -6.41 24.83
CA SER A 6 4.99 -5.97 24.28
C SER A 6 5.25 -6.54 22.90
N PHE A 7 4.96 -7.83 22.67
CA PHE A 7 5.08 -8.45 21.34
C PHE A 7 4.17 -7.78 20.31
N LEU A 8 2.90 -7.54 20.64
CA LEU A 8 1.93 -6.94 19.72
C LEU A 8 2.21 -5.46 19.47
N VAL A 9 2.71 -4.73 20.47
CA VAL A 9 3.18 -3.35 20.32
C VAL A 9 4.43 -3.30 19.43
N SER A 10 5.39 -4.21 19.61
CA SER A 10 6.55 -4.32 18.72
C SER A 10 6.11 -4.63 17.29
N ARG A 11 5.15 -5.54 17.09
CA ARG A 11 4.56 -5.82 15.78
C ARG A 11 3.84 -4.60 15.21
N TYR A 12 3.14 -3.83 16.06
CA TYR A 12 2.51 -2.56 15.67
C TYR A 12 3.54 -1.58 15.14
N PHE A 13 4.59 -1.31 15.91
CA PHE A 13 5.66 -0.40 15.48
C PHE A 13 6.38 -0.92 14.25
N TRP A 14 6.62 -2.22 14.13
CA TRP A 14 7.28 -2.80 12.97
C TRP A 14 6.47 -2.56 11.69
N TYR A 15 5.15 -2.80 11.70
CA TYR A 15 4.31 -2.47 10.54
C TYR A 15 4.17 -0.95 10.36
N SER A 16 3.91 -0.20 11.43
CA SER A 16 3.72 1.25 11.38
C SER A 16 5.01 2.05 11.19
N GLN A 17 6.17 1.40 11.11
CA GLN A 17 7.42 2.02 10.72
C GLN A 17 7.86 1.45 9.37
N ILE A 18 7.85 0.13 9.16
CA ILE A 18 8.38 -0.46 7.92
C ILE A 18 7.38 -0.43 6.77
N ILE A 19 6.09 -0.68 7.01
CA ILE A 19 5.08 -0.56 5.95
C ILE A 19 4.77 0.91 5.67
N SER A 20 4.84 1.78 6.69
CA SER A 20 4.60 3.21 6.52
C SER A 20 5.79 3.97 5.94
N ASP A 21 7.03 3.57 6.29
CA ASP A 21 8.25 4.16 5.76
C ASP A 21 8.34 3.72 4.30
N GLY A 22 7.68 4.51 3.45
CA GLY A 22 7.34 4.16 2.09
C GLY A 22 8.55 4.02 1.17
N THR A 23 9.78 3.96 1.69
CA THR A 23 11.00 3.87 0.89
C THR A 23 11.05 2.57 0.08
N SER A 24 10.84 1.40 0.70
CA SER A 24 10.78 0.13 -0.05
C SER A 24 9.51 0.04 -0.89
N TYR A 25 8.37 0.44 -0.31
CA TYR A 25 7.07 0.40 -0.99
C TYR A 25 7.05 1.21 -2.29
N LYS A 26 7.77 2.33 -2.36
CA LYS A 26 7.93 3.13 -3.58
C LYS A 26 8.51 2.31 -4.73
N PHE A 27 9.55 1.51 -4.46
CA PHE A 27 10.20 0.69 -5.48
C PHE A 27 9.32 -0.49 -5.87
N ASP A 28 8.61 -1.10 -4.92
CA ASP A 28 7.62 -2.15 -5.21
C ASP A 28 6.52 -1.63 -6.14
N LEU A 29 6.03 -0.41 -5.88
CA LEU A 29 5.01 0.22 -6.72
C LEU A 29 5.53 0.53 -8.13
N ILE A 30 6.78 1.01 -8.24
CA ILE A 30 7.43 1.21 -9.55
C ILE A 30 7.56 -0.11 -10.29
N ALA A 31 8.09 -1.15 -9.64
CA ALA A 31 8.26 -2.47 -10.23
C ALA A 31 6.91 -3.06 -10.68
N ALA A 32 5.87 -2.93 -9.87
CA ALA A 32 4.51 -3.34 -10.22
C ALA A 32 3.99 -2.60 -11.46
N LYS A 33 4.23 -1.30 -11.58
CA LYS A 33 3.81 -0.52 -12.76
C LYS A 33 4.58 -0.88 -14.03
N ILE A 34 5.89 -1.11 -13.92
CA ILE A 34 6.70 -1.59 -15.04
C ILE A 34 6.21 -2.98 -15.48
N TYR A 35 6.00 -3.90 -14.52
CA TYR A 35 5.55 -5.26 -14.82
C TYR A 35 4.14 -5.29 -15.40
N GLN A 36 3.24 -4.44 -14.90
CA GLN A 36 1.90 -4.26 -15.47
C GLN A 36 2.00 -3.89 -16.95
N TYR A 37 2.84 -2.90 -17.30
CA TYR A 37 3.06 -2.54 -18.70
C TYR A 37 3.67 -3.69 -19.52
N PHE A 38 4.64 -4.43 -18.97
CA PHE A 38 5.21 -5.59 -19.65
C PHE A 38 4.16 -6.68 -19.92
N LEU A 39 3.24 -6.94 -18.98
CA LEU A 39 2.15 -7.88 -19.18
C LEU A 39 1.19 -7.42 -20.28
N GLU A 40 0.74 -6.16 -20.22
CA GLU A 40 -0.22 -5.60 -21.18
C GLU A 40 0.32 -5.58 -22.61
N ASN A 41 1.65 -5.52 -22.78
CA ASN A 41 2.32 -5.50 -24.08
C ASN A 41 2.95 -6.86 -24.47
N GLY A 42 2.67 -7.94 -23.72
CA GLY A 42 3.20 -9.28 -24.02
C GLY A 42 4.73 -9.43 -23.88
N LEU A 43 5.38 -8.54 -23.13
CA LEU A 43 6.82 -8.55 -22.89
C LEU A 43 7.21 -9.44 -21.70
N ALA A 44 6.27 -9.74 -20.81
CA ALA A 44 6.45 -10.60 -19.65
C ALA A 44 5.49 -11.80 -19.65
N TYR A 45 5.80 -12.83 -18.85
CA TYR A 45 4.98 -14.02 -18.72
C TYR A 45 3.64 -13.70 -18.07
N SER A 46 2.55 -14.09 -18.76
CA SER A 46 1.20 -14.05 -18.20
C SER A 46 0.98 -15.18 -17.19
N PHE A 47 -0.08 -15.07 -16.41
CA PHE A 47 -0.49 -16.12 -15.47
C PHE A 47 -0.71 -17.46 -16.17
N ASP A 48 -1.44 -17.47 -17.29
CA ASP A 48 -1.73 -18.69 -18.03
C ASP A 48 -0.45 -19.37 -18.53
N HIS A 49 0.51 -18.58 -19.00
CA HIS A 49 1.81 -19.09 -19.42
C HIS A 49 2.61 -19.69 -18.26
N LEU A 50 2.58 -19.06 -17.08
CA LEU A 50 3.22 -19.61 -15.88
C LEU A 50 2.55 -20.92 -15.43
N MET A 51 1.22 -21.03 -15.52
CA MET A 51 0.48 -22.25 -15.17
C MET A 51 0.80 -23.41 -16.11
N GLU A 52 0.96 -23.12 -17.40
CA GLU A 52 1.43 -24.11 -18.38
C GLU A 52 2.83 -24.61 -18.01
N LYS A 53 3.75 -23.71 -17.70
CA LYS A 53 5.12 -24.07 -17.26
C LYS A 53 5.12 -24.92 -16.00
N VAL A 54 4.32 -24.60 -14.99
CA VAL A 54 4.22 -25.41 -13.78
C VAL A 54 3.74 -26.83 -14.09
N SER A 55 2.81 -26.97 -15.04
CA SER A 55 2.18 -28.25 -15.35
C SER A 55 3.03 -29.12 -16.28
N GLN A 56 3.68 -28.53 -17.29
CA GLN A 56 4.41 -29.24 -18.32
C GLN A 56 5.92 -29.30 -18.07
N ASN A 57 6.51 -28.26 -17.47
CA ASN A 57 7.95 -28.19 -17.22
C ASN A 57 8.28 -27.40 -15.93
N PRO A 58 8.08 -28.01 -14.74
CA PRO A 58 8.23 -27.33 -13.45
C PRO A 58 9.61 -26.67 -13.24
N ASN A 59 10.65 -27.21 -13.87
CA ASN A 59 12.00 -26.65 -13.79
C ASN A 59 12.08 -25.25 -14.42
N GLU A 60 11.32 -24.99 -15.48
CA GLU A 60 11.27 -23.68 -16.12
C GLU A 60 10.55 -22.64 -15.25
N TYR A 61 9.61 -23.05 -14.40
CA TYR A 61 8.95 -22.13 -13.47
C TYR A 61 9.95 -21.48 -12.51
N PHE A 62 10.99 -22.20 -12.07
CA PHE A 62 12.03 -21.62 -11.20
C PHE A 62 12.85 -20.51 -11.87
N THR A 63 12.77 -20.36 -13.20
CA THR A 63 13.36 -19.23 -13.91
C THR A 63 12.56 -17.93 -13.74
N PHE A 64 11.28 -18.02 -13.33
CA PHE A 64 10.47 -16.85 -12.99
C PHE A 64 10.81 -16.35 -11.59
N ASN A 65 11.78 -15.44 -11.52
CA ASN A 65 12.34 -14.88 -10.29
C ASN A 65 12.84 -13.44 -10.52
N ASP A 66 13.48 -12.84 -9.52
CA ASP A 66 13.98 -11.46 -9.61
C ASP A 66 14.95 -11.25 -10.78
N SER A 67 15.80 -12.23 -11.09
CA SER A 67 16.72 -12.16 -12.24
C SER A 67 15.98 -12.10 -13.58
N TYR A 68 14.84 -12.79 -13.70
CA TYR A 68 13.99 -12.68 -14.90
C TYR A 68 13.43 -11.28 -15.06
N PHE A 69 12.91 -10.69 -13.98
CA PHE A 69 12.39 -9.32 -14.02
C PHE A 69 13.47 -8.31 -14.39
N LEU A 70 14.65 -8.42 -13.77
CA LEU A 70 15.80 -7.56 -14.09
C LEU A 70 16.27 -7.74 -15.54
N ALA A 71 16.29 -8.96 -16.06
CA ALA A 71 16.63 -9.21 -17.46
C ALA A 71 15.64 -8.52 -18.41
N LYS A 72 14.33 -8.59 -18.12
CA LYS A 72 13.29 -7.88 -18.89
C LYS A 72 13.41 -6.37 -18.79
N LEU A 73 13.75 -5.86 -17.62
CA LEU A 73 14.03 -4.44 -17.42
C LEU A 73 15.20 -3.96 -18.30
N HIS A 74 16.30 -4.71 -18.32
CA HIS A 74 17.48 -4.39 -19.13
C HIS A 74 17.19 -4.50 -20.63
N GLU A 75 16.48 -5.55 -21.07
CA GLU A 75 16.03 -5.71 -22.46
C GLU A 75 15.20 -4.50 -22.90
N TYR A 76 14.27 -4.05 -22.05
CA TYR A 76 13.43 -2.89 -22.33
C TYR A 76 14.24 -1.60 -22.44
N LEU A 77 15.18 -1.34 -21.52
CA LEU A 77 16.03 -0.15 -21.54
C LEU A 77 16.97 -0.09 -22.76
N ALA A 78 17.41 -1.24 -23.25
CA ALA A 78 18.22 -1.36 -24.46
C ALA A 78 17.41 -1.14 -25.75
N GLY A 79 16.08 -1.24 -25.68
CA GLY A 79 15.17 -1.03 -26.80
C GLY A 79 15.20 0.41 -27.35
N ARG A 80 14.99 0.55 -28.66
CA ARG A 80 14.95 1.87 -29.35
C ARG A 80 13.63 2.61 -29.18
N ILE A 81 12.52 1.89 -29.03
CA ILE A 81 11.19 2.48 -28.83
C ILE A 81 10.73 2.06 -27.44
N THR A 82 10.48 3.04 -26.58
CA THR A 82 10.06 2.82 -25.20
C THR A 82 9.01 3.86 -24.82
N HIS A 83 8.00 3.46 -24.07
CA HIS A 83 7.03 4.38 -23.48
C HIS A 83 7.75 5.32 -22.50
N PRO A 84 7.58 6.66 -22.61
CA PRO A 84 8.34 7.65 -21.83
C PRO A 84 8.30 7.40 -20.31
N MET A 85 7.09 7.31 -19.73
CA MET A 85 6.91 7.01 -18.30
C MET A 85 7.59 5.71 -17.88
N ILE A 86 7.35 4.59 -18.58
CA ILE A 86 7.91 3.29 -18.19
C ILE A 86 9.42 3.29 -18.33
N ARG A 87 9.98 4.02 -19.30
CA ARG A 87 11.42 4.21 -19.42
C ARG A 87 11.99 4.94 -18.22
N GLU A 88 11.42 6.08 -17.84
CA GLU A 88 11.86 6.86 -16.68
C GLU A 88 11.76 6.02 -15.39
N LEU A 89 10.64 5.33 -15.17
CA LEU A 89 10.46 4.42 -14.04
C LEU A 89 11.52 3.31 -14.01
N SER A 90 11.87 2.76 -15.17
CA SER A 90 12.89 1.72 -15.30
C SER A 90 14.28 2.26 -14.97
N GLU A 91 14.61 3.46 -15.45
CA GLU A 91 15.87 4.15 -15.15
C GLU A 91 15.98 4.52 -13.67
N MET A 92 14.88 4.98 -13.06
CA MET A 92 14.78 5.25 -11.63
C MET A 92 15.00 3.98 -10.80
N LEU A 93 14.38 2.87 -11.19
CA LEU A 93 14.55 1.58 -10.51
C LEU A 93 16.01 1.08 -10.63
N ALA A 94 16.58 1.12 -11.83
CA ALA A 94 17.97 0.70 -12.09
C ALA A 94 19.00 1.58 -11.34
N SER A 95 18.74 2.89 -11.25
CA SER A 95 19.61 3.85 -10.57
C SER A 95 19.27 4.04 -9.08
N ARG A 96 18.34 3.25 -8.53
CA ARG A 96 17.85 3.36 -7.15
C ARG A 96 17.41 4.77 -6.77
N THR A 97 16.86 5.51 -7.73
CA THR A 97 16.30 6.85 -7.50
C THR A 97 14.85 6.71 -7.07
N ALA A 98 14.54 7.09 -5.84
CA ALA A 98 13.19 6.97 -5.31
C ALA A 98 12.27 8.07 -5.89
N PRO A 99 11.00 7.75 -6.17
CA PRO A 99 10.02 8.75 -6.56
C PRO A 99 9.66 9.65 -5.39
N SER A 100 9.27 10.88 -5.74
CA SER A 100 8.85 11.90 -4.80
C SER A 100 7.42 11.65 -4.36
N GLN A 101 7.16 11.72 -3.06
CA GLN A 101 5.82 11.52 -2.50
C GLN A 101 5.16 12.86 -2.21
N ILE A 102 3.92 13.02 -2.65
CA ILE A 102 3.10 14.18 -2.30
C ILE A 102 2.55 14.01 -0.88
N LYS A 103 2.83 14.99 -0.02
CA LYS A 103 2.43 15.01 1.40
C LYS A 103 1.44 16.15 1.70
N ALA A 104 0.45 16.32 0.83
CA ALA A 104 -0.63 17.30 0.99
C ALA A 104 -1.96 16.60 1.33
N GLY A 105 -2.85 17.28 2.08
CA GLY A 105 -4.22 16.80 2.29
C GLY A 105 -4.97 16.79 0.96
N PRO A 106 -5.88 15.82 0.70
CA PRO A 106 -6.38 14.75 1.57
C PRO A 106 -5.54 13.45 1.56
N VAL A 107 -4.35 13.45 0.96
CA VAL A 107 -3.49 12.25 0.76
C VAL A 107 -2.61 11.96 2.00
N LYS A 108 -2.80 12.68 3.11
CA LYS A 108 -2.06 12.42 4.33
C LYS A 108 -2.59 11.15 5.02
N PRO A 109 -1.69 10.31 5.58
CA PRO A 109 -2.08 9.22 6.47
C PRO A 109 -3.11 9.65 7.52
N THR A 110 -4.20 8.90 7.65
CA THR A 110 -5.27 9.19 8.61
C THR A 110 -5.89 7.91 9.17
N LEU A 111 -6.72 8.06 10.20
CA LEU A 111 -7.41 6.97 10.88
C LEU A 111 -8.85 6.84 10.38
N VAL A 112 -9.24 5.61 10.05
CA VAL A 112 -10.60 5.27 9.64
C VAL A 112 -11.43 4.93 10.87
N GLN A 113 -12.52 5.68 11.05
CA GLN A 113 -13.43 5.51 12.18
C GLN A 113 -14.58 4.54 11.85
N SER A 114 -15.17 4.64 10.66
CA SER A 114 -16.27 3.79 10.18
C SER A 114 -16.08 3.40 8.71
N ASP A 115 -16.90 2.47 8.23
CA ASP A 115 -16.86 2.09 6.81
C ASP A 115 -17.38 3.21 5.91
N GLU A 116 -18.31 4.05 6.41
CA GLU A 116 -18.79 5.27 5.76
C GLU A 116 -17.64 6.29 5.65
N HIS A 117 -16.97 6.58 6.76
CA HIS A 117 -15.82 7.48 6.78
C HIS A 117 -14.71 7.00 5.82
N ARG A 118 -14.52 5.67 5.68
CA ARG A 118 -13.58 5.12 4.70
C ARG A 118 -13.97 5.45 3.26
N LYS A 119 -15.25 5.32 2.92
CA LYS A 119 -15.77 5.64 1.58
C LYS A 119 -15.58 7.13 1.28
N ASP A 120 -15.86 7.97 2.26
CA ASP A 120 -15.67 9.42 2.13
C ASP A 120 -14.20 9.73 1.85
N LEU A 121 -13.26 9.23 2.67
CA LEU A 121 -11.83 9.41 2.45
C LEU A 121 -11.36 8.95 1.07
N ILE A 122 -11.87 7.82 0.57
CA ILE A 122 -11.55 7.33 -0.79
C ILE A 122 -12.05 8.31 -1.86
N ASN A 123 -13.28 8.82 -1.70
CA ASN A 123 -13.84 9.80 -2.63
C ASN A 123 -13.03 11.10 -2.63
N GLN A 124 -12.65 11.61 -1.44
CA GLN A 124 -11.82 12.82 -1.32
C GLN A 124 -10.46 12.63 -2.01
N VAL A 125 -9.78 11.51 -1.75
CA VAL A 125 -8.48 11.20 -2.37
C VAL A 125 -8.61 11.02 -3.89
N THR A 126 -9.69 10.40 -4.37
CA THR A 126 -9.92 10.20 -5.80
C THR A 126 -10.12 11.53 -6.52
N LYS A 127 -11.02 12.39 -6.01
CA LYS A 127 -11.25 13.75 -6.55
C LYS A 127 -9.97 14.59 -6.53
N ALA A 128 -9.23 14.54 -5.43
CA ALA A 128 -7.97 15.27 -5.29
C ALA A 128 -6.90 14.76 -6.26
N SER A 129 -6.84 13.45 -6.50
CA SER A 129 -5.92 12.84 -7.47
C SER A 129 -6.27 13.26 -8.91
N GLU A 130 -7.56 13.28 -9.26
CA GLU A 130 -8.02 13.76 -10.58
C GLU A 130 -7.70 15.24 -10.80
N TRP A 131 -8.01 16.09 -9.82
CA TRP A 131 -7.67 17.51 -9.86
C TRP A 131 -6.17 17.72 -10.02
N LEU A 132 -5.36 17.02 -9.22
CA LEU A 132 -3.91 17.13 -9.27
C LEU A 132 -3.35 16.64 -10.60
N LYS A 133 -3.92 15.58 -11.18
CA LYS A 133 -3.53 15.08 -12.50
C LYS A 133 -3.73 16.15 -13.58
N ASN A 134 -4.83 16.88 -13.52
CA ASN A 134 -5.10 17.99 -14.45
C ASN A 134 -4.07 19.11 -14.28
N GLU A 135 -3.82 19.55 -13.05
CA GLU A 135 -2.83 20.59 -12.75
C GLU A 135 -1.40 20.17 -13.20
N ILE A 136 -1.02 18.91 -13.02
CA ILE A 136 0.26 18.37 -13.52
C ILE A 136 0.30 18.45 -15.05
N SER A 137 -0.76 18.02 -15.74
CA SER A 137 -0.81 18.02 -17.21
C SER A 137 -0.73 19.42 -17.84
N GLU A 138 -1.17 20.45 -17.12
CA GLU A 138 -1.03 21.86 -17.54
C GLU A 138 0.42 22.37 -17.39
N ILE A 139 1.19 21.82 -16.45
CA ILE A 139 2.60 22.17 -16.25
C ILE A 139 3.48 21.43 -17.26
N ASP A 140 3.22 20.13 -17.39
CA ASP A 140 4.05 19.20 -18.12
C ASP A 140 3.18 18.03 -18.61
N LYS A 141 3.01 17.96 -19.93
CA LYS A 141 2.16 16.94 -20.57
C LYS A 141 2.75 15.53 -20.46
N ASP A 142 4.06 15.42 -20.29
CA ASP A 142 4.77 14.15 -20.21
C ASP A 142 4.98 13.69 -18.77
N ALA A 143 4.65 14.54 -17.79
CA ALA A 143 4.76 14.19 -16.37
C ALA A 143 3.78 13.08 -15.99
N TRP A 144 4.30 12.10 -15.26
CA TRP A 144 3.51 11.00 -14.75
C TRP A 144 3.16 11.18 -13.28
N MET A 145 2.07 10.54 -12.88
CA MET A 145 1.63 10.44 -11.51
C MET A 145 1.13 9.01 -11.26
N ILE A 146 1.64 8.38 -10.21
CA ILE A 146 1.15 7.08 -9.74
C ILE A 146 0.47 7.32 -8.39
N PHE A 147 -0.80 7.00 -8.29
CA PHE A 147 -1.53 7.02 -7.03
C PHE A 147 -1.88 5.60 -6.61
N ASP A 148 -1.81 5.34 -5.31
CA ASP A 148 -2.21 4.10 -4.67
C ASP A 148 -3.19 4.42 -3.54
N ILE A 149 -4.37 3.82 -3.63
CA ILE A 149 -5.41 3.87 -2.59
C ILE A 149 -5.47 2.47 -1.97
N PRO A 150 -5.16 2.32 -0.66
CA PRO A 150 -5.16 1.03 -0.01
C PRO A 150 -6.48 0.29 -0.18
N THR A 151 -6.46 -0.87 -0.84
CA THR A 151 -7.63 -1.74 -0.99
C THR A 151 -8.04 -2.39 0.33
N LYS A 152 -7.09 -2.56 1.25
CA LYS A 152 -7.30 -3.11 2.59
C LYS A 152 -6.67 -2.19 3.63
N ASP A 153 -7.39 -1.98 4.72
CA ASP A 153 -6.86 -1.24 5.87
C ASP A 153 -5.83 -2.11 6.60
N VAL A 154 -4.78 -1.49 7.13
CA VAL A 154 -3.85 -2.18 8.01
C VAL A 154 -4.54 -2.34 9.37
N MET A 155 -4.97 -3.57 9.67
CA MET A 155 -5.59 -3.95 10.93
C MET A 155 -4.62 -4.82 11.75
N PHE A 156 -4.36 -4.43 12.99
CA PHE A 156 -3.44 -5.15 13.88
C PHE A 156 -4.09 -6.34 14.58
N THR A 157 -5.32 -6.16 15.02
CA THR A 157 -6.18 -7.19 15.60
C THR A 157 -7.63 -6.84 15.31
N LYS A 158 -8.51 -7.85 15.33
CA LYS A 158 -9.95 -7.63 15.18
C LYS A 158 -10.48 -6.94 16.44
N ASN A 159 -11.36 -5.97 16.25
CA ASN A 159 -12.15 -5.41 17.35
C ASN A 159 -13.27 -6.39 17.76
N MET A 160 -13.92 -6.09 18.88
CA MET A 160 -14.95 -6.96 19.43
C MET A 160 -16.14 -7.17 18.47
N ALA A 161 -16.64 -6.08 17.87
CA ALA A 161 -17.74 -6.16 16.91
C ALA A 161 -17.45 -7.12 15.74
N LYS A 162 -16.21 -7.11 15.23
CA LYS A 162 -15.77 -7.99 14.15
C LYS A 162 -15.59 -9.43 14.61
N CYS A 163 -15.07 -9.65 15.82
CA CYS A 163 -15.01 -10.98 16.43
C CYS A 163 -16.42 -11.59 16.56
N THR A 164 -17.39 -10.84 17.11
CA THR A 164 -18.77 -11.30 17.25
C THR A 164 -19.40 -11.65 15.89
N LYS A 165 -19.18 -10.81 14.87
CA LYS A 165 -19.68 -11.05 13.51
C LYS A 165 -19.07 -12.30 12.88
N ASP A 166 -17.76 -12.48 12.99
CA ASP A 166 -17.04 -13.61 12.39
C ASP A 166 -17.38 -14.93 13.09
N ALA A 167 -17.66 -14.89 14.39
CA ALA A 167 -18.08 -16.06 15.15
C ALA A 167 -19.46 -16.58 14.70
N LYS A 168 -20.31 -15.75 14.07
CA LYS A 168 -21.65 -16.15 13.57
C LYS A 168 -22.49 -16.94 14.59
N GLY A 169 -22.39 -16.59 15.87
CA GLY A 169 -23.09 -17.27 16.97
C GLY A 169 -22.37 -18.49 17.57
N SER A 170 -21.19 -18.86 17.07
CA SER A 170 -20.28 -19.78 17.75
C SER A 170 -19.46 -19.08 18.84
N ASP A 171 -18.72 -19.85 19.63
CA ASP A 171 -17.84 -19.31 20.66
C ASP A 171 -16.72 -18.44 20.04
N ILE A 172 -16.65 -17.18 20.47
CA ILE A 172 -15.65 -16.19 20.02
C ILE A 172 -14.22 -16.65 20.31
N HIS A 173 -14.03 -17.53 21.30
CA HIS A 173 -12.72 -18.08 21.64
C HIS A 173 -12.24 -19.14 20.65
N LEU A 174 -13.07 -19.58 19.70
CA LEU A 174 -12.64 -20.49 18.63
C LEU A 174 -12.06 -19.76 17.42
N LEU A 175 -12.17 -18.42 17.39
CA LEU A 175 -11.61 -17.62 16.32
C LEU A 175 -10.07 -17.72 16.29
N ARG A 176 -9.50 -17.90 15.10
CA ARG A 176 -8.04 -18.01 14.91
C ARG A 176 -7.29 -16.74 15.29
N ASP A 177 -7.81 -15.58 14.87
CA ASP A 177 -7.06 -14.33 14.86
C ASP A 177 -6.87 -13.63 16.21
N PRO A 178 -7.87 -13.52 17.11
CA PRO A 178 -7.68 -12.79 18.37
C PRO A 178 -6.81 -13.57 19.35
N ALA A 179 -5.85 -12.87 19.96
CA ALA A 179 -5.03 -13.39 21.04
C ALA A 179 -5.90 -13.69 22.27
N LYS A 180 -5.67 -14.84 22.89
CA LYS A 180 -6.42 -15.32 24.05
C LYS A 180 -5.50 -15.35 25.26
N ILE A 181 -6.05 -15.04 26.42
CA ILE A 181 -5.35 -15.12 27.69
C ILE A 181 -6.18 -15.97 28.66
N LEU A 182 -5.49 -16.80 29.44
CA LEU A 182 -6.09 -17.51 30.56
C LEU A 182 -5.83 -16.69 31.82
N THR A 183 -6.89 -16.25 32.51
CA THR A 183 -6.76 -15.49 33.75
C THR A 183 -6.35 -16.41 34.91
N ARG A 184 -5.95 -15.81 36.04
CA ARG A 184 -5.69 -16.56 37.29
C ARG A 184 -6.95 -17.26 37.85
N THR A 185 -8.14 -16.80 37.47
CA THR A 185 -9.42 -17.43 37.82
C THR A 185 -9.80 -18.54 36.86
N ASN A 186 -8.88 -18.98 35.98
CA ASN A 186 -9.09 -20.00 34.97
C ASN A 186 -10.18 -19.63 33.94
N GLU A 187 -10.37 -18.34 33.70
CA GLU A 187 -11.30 -17.80 32.72
C GLU A 187 -10.54 -17.48 31.43
N LEU A 188 -11.05 -17.93 30.28
CA LEU A 188 -10.49 -17.58 28.99
C LEU A 188 -11.05 -16.23 28.56
N LYS A 189 -10.20 -15.28 28.18
CA LYS A 189 -10.59 -13.97 27.64
C LYS A 189 -9.81 -13.66 26.39
N LEU A 190 -10.38 -12.88 25.50
CA LEU A 190 -9.62 -12.25 24.42
C LEU A 190 -8.82 -11.08 25.01
N LEU A 191 -7.60 -10.88 24.50
CA LEU A 191 -6.72 -9.81 24.98
C LEU A 191 -7.34 -8.41 24.81
N ILE A 192 -8.20 -8.24 23.79
CA ILE A 192 -8.95 -7.01 23.54
C ILE A 192 -10.03 -6.72 24.60
N GLU A 193 -10.45 -7.72 25.38
CA GLU A 193 -11.41 -7.56 26.48
C GLU A 193 -10.73 -7.11 27.78
N VAL A 194 -9.40 -7.15 27.83
CA VAL A 194 -8.63 -6.74 29.02
C VAL A 194 -8.56 -5.22 29.05
N PRO A 195 -9.15 -4.54 30.05
CA PRO A 195 -9.24 -3.08 30.06
C PRO A 195 -7.87 -2.37 30.03
N ASN A 196 -6.86 -2.99 30.62
CA ASN A 196 -5.50 -2.45 30.70
C ASN A 196 -4.59 -2.90 29.54
N SER A 197 -5.11 -3.63 28.56
CA SER A 197 -4.34 -3.99 27.37
C SER A 197 -4.38 -2.86 26.35
N LEU A 198 -3.21 -2.53 25.79
CA LEU A 198 -3.11 -1.61 24.64
C LEU A 198 -3.87 -2.13 23.42
N MET A 199 -4.13 -3.43 23.33
CA MET A 199 -4.89 -4.02 22.22
C MET A 199 -6.36 -3.60 22.24
N SER A 200 -6.94 -3.34 23.41
CA SER A 200 -8.32 -2.82 23.50
C SER A 200 -8.45 -1.48 22.76
N ILE A 201 -7.42 -0.64 22.89
CA ILE A 201 -7.31 0.67 22.24
C ILE A 201 -6.95 0.50 20.76
N LEU A 202 -5.85 -0.20 20.46
CA LEU A 202 -5.32 -0.34 19.08
C LEU A 202 -6.27 -1.09 18.14
N SER A 203 -7.11 -1.99 18.65
CA SER A 203 -8.12 -2.70 17.84
C SER A 203 -9.17 -1.78 17.21
N GLN A 204 -9.37 -0.59 17.77
CA GLN A 204 -10.36 0.37 17.29
C GLN A 204 -9.85 1.18 16.10
N TYR A 205 -8.55 1.24 15.91
CA TYR A 205 -7.92 2.07 14.89
C TYR A 205 -7.63 1.26 13.62
N ARG A 206 -7.96 1.87 12.49
CA ARG A 206 -7.67 1.37 11.14
C ARG A 206 -6.89 2.44 10.41
N ASN A 207 -5.69 2.11 9.94
CA ASN A 207 -4.86 3.06 9.21
C ASN A 207 -5.28 3.12 7.74
N PHE A 208 -5.53 4.33 7.25
CA PHE A 208 -5.69 4.64 5.83
C PHE A 208 -4.47 5.43 5.35
N LEU A 209 -3.72 4.82 4.43
CA LEU A 209 -2.41 5.30 3.98
C LEU A 209 -2.41 5.53 2.46
N PRO A 210 -3.19 6.51 1.94
CA PRO A 210 -3.16 6.85 0.52
C PRO A 210 -1.80 7.44 0.15
N ARG A 211 -1.35 7.18 -1.07
CA ARG A 211 -0.04 7.63 -1.56
C ARG A 211 -0.16 8.14 -2.98
N ILE A 212 0.49 9.28 -3.25
CA ILE A 212 0.70 9.78 -4.61
C ILE A 212 2.19 10.00 -4.81
N TYR A 213 2.69 9.46 -5.91
CA TYR A 213 4.08 9.53 -6.34
C TYR A 213 4.20 10.21 -7.69
N VAL A 214 5.23 11.03 -7.81
CA VAL A 214 5.59 11.77 -9.02
C VAL A 214 7.11 11.75 -9.20
N SER A 215 7.60 12.15 -10.37
CA SER A 215 9.02 12.36 -10.57
C SER A 215 9.54 13.49 -9.66
N PRO A 216 10.82 13.44 -9.22
CA PRO A 216 11.41 14.52 -8.42
C PRO A 216 11.31 15.90 -9.07
N GLU A 217 11.46 15.95 -10.40
CA GLU A 217 11.33 17.20 -11.17
C GLU A 217 9.90 17.75 -11.14
N THR A 218 8.90 16.88 -11.25
CA THR A 218 7.48 17.27 -11.16
C THR A 218 7.18 17.85 -9.80
N LEU A 219 7.68 17.25 -8.71
CA LEU A 219 7.48 17.78 -7.36
C LEU A 219 8.07 19.20 -7.24
N ALA A 220 9.29 19.42 -7.71
CA ALA A 220 9.92 20.74 -7.66
C ALA A 220 9.12 21.82 -8.43
N LYS A 221 8.53 21.45 -9.58
CA LYS A 221 7.63 22.33 -10.35
C LYS A 221 6.34 22.65 -9.56
N LEU A 222 5.74 21.65 -8.90
CA LEU A 222 4.53 21.82 -8.08
C LEU A 222 4.77 22.72 -6.86
N GLU A 223 5.91 22.57 -6.20
CA GLU A 223 6.33 23.40 -5.06
C GLU A 223 6.55 24.86 -5.49
N LYS A 224 7.25 25.08 -6.60
CA LYS A 224 7.48 26.43 -7.15
C LYS A 224 6.18 27.16 -7.49
N LYS A 225 5.16 26.43 -7.95
CA LYS A 225 3.83 26.98 -8.26
C LYS A 225 2.87 27.03 -7.06
N LYS A 226 3.31 26.57 -5.87
CA LYS A 226 2.48 26.51 -4.65
C LYS A 226 1.18 25.71 -4.80
N ILE A 227 1.16 24.74 -5.71
CA ILE A 227 -0.03 23.91 -5.97
C ILE A 227 -0.36 23.02 -4.77
N LEU A 228 0.66 22.57 -4.03
CA LEU A 228 0.47 21.79 -2.81
C LEU A 228 -0.15 22.61 -1.67
N GLU A 229 0.12 23.92 -1.60
CA GLU A 229 -0.53 24.82 -0.63
C GLU A 229 -2.01 25.00 -1.00
N LYS A 230 -2.30 25.23 -2.29
CA LYS A 230 -3.67 25.30 -2.83
C LYS A 230 -4.44 24.02 -2.51
N MET A 231 -3.85 22.85 -2.75
CA MET A 231 -4.44 21.55 -2.45
C MET A 231 -4.82 21.40 -0.97
N ASN A 232 -3.96 21.86 -0.03
CA ASN A 232 -4.26 21.81 1.40
C ASN A 232 -5.42 22.76 1.81
N SER A 233 -5.66 23.82 1.05
CA SER A 233 -6.72 24.80 1.33
C SER A 233 -8.07 24.44 0.70
N MET A 234 -8.10 23.47 -0.21
CA MET A 234 -9.32 23.04 -0.90
C MET A 234 -10.06 21.97 -0.08
N SER A 235 -11.38 22.12 0.02
CA SER A 235 -12.25 21.03 0.49
C SER A 235 -12.61 20.15 -0.70
N PHE A 236 -12.23 18.87 -0.62
CA PHE A 236 -12.58 17.86 -1.62
C PHE A 236 -13.78 17.03 -1.13
N GLU A 237 -14.90 17.67 -0.79
CA GLU A 237 -16.17 17.00 -0.43
C GLU A 237 -16.80 16.29 -1.63
#